data_AF-A0A938DF38-F1
#
_entry.id   AF-A0A938DF38-F1
#
_cell.length_a   1.000
_cell.length_b   1.000
_cell.length_c   1.000
_cell.angle_alpha   90.00
_cell.angle_beta   90.00
_cell.angle_gamma   90.00
#
_symmetry.space_group_name_H-M   'P 1'
#
loop_
_entity.id
_entity.type
_entity.pdbx_description
1 polymer ?
#
loop_
_entity_poly.entity_id
_entity_poly.type
_entity_poly.pdbx_seq_one_letter_code
_entity_poly.pdbx_strand_id
1 'polypeptide(L)'
;MSCENQAKPASGNSGDGVGDHADLIAEIVQSWRQRVRWLKAKNALVLQAKAFCRAMRDGDKAAGTKMFDDAKAGNAPLDGIALEPFLQSIEIFGGRLSAQNKHLEKLVRQLPIHAWMKTVKGFGGVSLAAMIGDATTIDPETGAILDIGTYKSVSALWKRMGLAVIDGGRQRKVADAELALIHGYSPSRRSTAWNLARSIIKAQIRADKTGDGEKIKGSNHALGPYGEFYIAEKARQMAICEVIAADPDLVKKYTRTAKKYSAKAHANNRAMRHMAKRLLRDLYLEWRRVSLRHEEHATQLVSARGDTNHA
;
A
#
# COMPACT_ATOMS: atom_id res chain seq x y z
N MET A 1 -43.38 -31.16 12.06
CA MET A 1 -42.32 -30.16 12.28
C MET A 1 -42.15 -29.40 10.98
N SER A 2 -42.93 -28.33 10.84
CA SER A 2 -42.98 -27.51 9.64
C SER A 2 -41.89 -26.44 9.75
N CYS A 3 -40.94 -26.45 8.82
CA CYS A 3 -39.94 -25.40 8.70
C CYS A 3 -40.59 -24.15 8.11
N GLU A 4 -40.66 -23.11 8.94
CA GLU A 4 -41.09 -21.77 8.56
C GLU A 4 -40.21 -21.18 7.46
N ASN A 5 -40.88 -20.71 6.41
CA ASN A 5 -40.36 -19.81 5.40
C ASN A 5 -39.86 -18.51 6.06
N GLN A 6 -38.54 -18.31 6.07
CA GLN A 6 -37.98 -16.98 6.33
C GLN A 6 -38.03 -16.14 5.06
N ALA A 7 -38.90 -15.13 5.09
CA ALA A 7 -39.04 -14.12 4.07
C ALA A 7 -37.73 -13.32 3.89
N LYS A 8 -37.32 -13.16 2.63
CA LYS A 8 -36.31 -12.18 2.21
C LYS A 8 -36.77 -10.78 2.62
N PRO A 9 -35.93 -9.96 3.29
CA PRO A 9 -36.24 -8.54 3.42
C PRO A 9 -36.16 -7.89 2.04
N ALA A 10 -37.22 -7.15 1.70
CA ALA A 10 -37.33 -6.37 0.48
C ALA A 10 -36.15 -5.38 0.40
N SER A 11 -35.36 -5.50 -0.67
CA SER A 11 -34.40 -4.48 -1.06
C SER A 11 -35.17 -3.22 -1.43
N GLY A 12 -35.20 -2.25 -0.51
CA GLY A 12 -35.68 -0.92 -0.77
C GLY A 12 -34.93 -0.34 -1.98
N ASN A 13 -35.66 -0.13 -3.06
CA ASN A 13 -35.23 0.58 -4.24
C ASN A 13 -35.11 2.07 -3.85
N SER A 14 -33.93 2.49 -3.39
CA SER A 14 -33.59 3.91 -3.21
C SER A 14 -33.13 4.47 -4.56
N GLY A 15 -33.82 5.52 -4.99
CA GLY A 15 -33.77 6.09 -6.32
C GLY A 15 -32.42 6.60 -6.80
N ASP A 16 -32.38 6.77 -8.12
CA ASP A 16 -31.56 7.71 -8.87
C ASP A 16 -30.04 7.55 -8.79
N GLY A 17 -29.53 6.72 -9.70
CA GLY A 17 -28.11 6.59 -10.02
C GLY A 17 -27.51 7.88 -10.54
N VAL A 18 -27.04 8.73 -9.63
CA VAL A 18 -26.13 9.86 -9.88
C VAL A 18 -25.24 10.05 -8.66
N GLY A 19 -23.93 9.81 -8.80
CA GLY A 19 -22.94 10.67 -8.15
C GLY A 19 -22.31 10.28 -6.81
N ASP A 20 -22.54 9.12 -6.20
CA ASP A 20 -21.76 8.73 -5.02
C ASP A 20 -21.10 7.34 -5.16
N HIS A 21 -19.78 7.34 -5.31
CA HIS A 21 -18.98 6.12 -5.24
C HIS A 21 -18.74 5.67 -3.79
N ALA A 22 -19.42 6.26 -2.81
CA ALA A 22 -19.31 5.93 -1.39
C ALA A 22 -19.44 4.44 -1.13
N ASP A 23 -20.48 3.78 -1.65
CA ASP A 23 -20.70 2.35 -1.43
C ASP A 23 -19.55 1.51 -1.97
N LEU A 24 -19.06 1.86 -3.16
CA LEU A 24 -17.91 1.19 -3.79
C LEU A 24 -16.62 1.42 -3.00
N ILE A 25 -16.40 2.63 -2.50
CA ILE A 25 -15.26 2.97 -1.64
C ILE A 25 -15.36 2.20 -0.31
N ALA A 26 -16.54 2.12 0.29
CA ALA A 26 -16.78 1.37 1.51
C ALA A 26 -16.50 -0.13 1.31
N GLU A 27 -16.96 -0.71 0.19
CA GLU A 27 -16.69 -2.09 -0.18
C GLU A 27 -15.17 -2.33 -0.36
N ILE A 28 -14.46 -1.44 -1.07
CA ILE A 28 -13.00 -1.50 -1.22
C ILE A 28 -12.31 -1.48 0.15
N VAL A 29 -12.74 -0.59 1.06
CA VAL A 29 -12.18 -0.47 2.40
C VAL A 29 -12.36 -1.76 3.19
N GLN A 30 -13.55 -2.34 3.21
CA GLN A 30 -13.82 -3.59 3.93
C GLN A 30 -13.06 -4.77 3.32
N SER A 31 -13.08 -4.89 1.99
CA SER A 31 -12.35 -5.91 1.24
C SER A 31 -10.84 -5.81 1.43
N TRP A 32 -10.28 -4.59 1.54
CA TRP A 32 -8.87 -4.38 1.86
C TRP A 32 -8.54 -4.77 3.30
N ARG A 33 -9.37 -4.39 4.27
CA ARG A 33 -9.20 -4.77 5.69
C ARG A 33 -9.23 -6.29 5.85
N GLN A 34 -10.17 -6.97 5.19
CA GLN A 34 -10.25 -8.43 5.19
C GLN A 34 -8.99 -9.06 4.60
N ARG A 35 -8.51 -8.56 3.44
CA ARG A 35 -7.25 -9.00 2.83
C ARG A 35 -6.07 -8.85 3.80
N VAL A 36 -5.97 -7.72 4.50
CA VAL A 36 -4.88 -7.47 5.47
C VAL A 36 -4.96 -8.46 6.64
N ARG A 37 -6.15 -8.77 7.15
CA ARG A 37 -6.34 -9.78 8.21
C ARG A 37 -5.91 -11.17 7.75
N TRP A 38 -6.34 -11.60 6.57
CA TRP A 38 -5.95 -12.90 6.00
C TRP A 38 -4.45 -12.99 5.71
N LEU A 39 -3.83 -11.92 5.23
CA LEU A 39 -2.38 -11.89 5.02
C LEU A 39 -1.61 -12.03 6.33
N LYS A 40 -2.08 -11.39 7.41
CA LYS A 40 -1.48 -11.55 8.74
C LYS A 40 -1.64 -12.98 9.26
N ALA A 41 -2.83 -13.57 9.13
CA ALA A 41 -3.08 -14.96 9.54
C ALA A 41 -2.16 -15.94 8.79
N LYS A 42 -2.07 -15.82 7.46
CA LYS A 42 -1.15 -16.62 6.64
C LYS A 42 0.30 -16.47 7.10
N ASN A 43 0.77 -15.24 7.31
CA ASN A 43 2.14 -15.00 7.73
C ASN A 43 2.43 -15.56 9.14
N ALA A 44 1.44 -15.53 10.04
CA ALA A 44 1.56 -16.16 11.35
C ALA A 44 1.74 -17.69 11.23
N LEU A 45 0.93 -18.34 10.39
CA LEU A 45 1.06 -19.78 10.10
C LEU A 45 2.43 -20.13 9.51
N VAL A 46 2.93 -19.34 8.56
CA VAL A 46 4.29 -19.52 8.00
C VAL A 46 5.36 -19.42 9.09
N LEU A 47 5.22 -18.47 10.01
CA LEU A 47 6.19 -18.30 11.10
C LEU A 47 6.12 -19.45 12.12
N GLN A 48 4.93 -19.94 12.44
CA GLN A 48 4.72 -21.10 13.32
C GLN A 48 5.29 -22.38 12.68
N ALA A 49 5.01 -22.64 11.42
CA ALA A 49 5.57 -23.77 10.68
C ALA A 49 7.11 -23.70 10.63
N LYS A 50 7.69 -22.52 10.35
CA LYS A 50 9.15 -22.33 10.40
C LYS A 50 9.71 -22.52 11.81
N ALA A 51 9.00 -22.15 12.86
CA ALA A 51 9.43 -22.39 14.24
C ALA A 51 9.42 -23.89 14.56
N PHE A 52 8.39 -24.62 14.12
CA PHE A 52 8.32 -26.07 14.24
C PHE A 52 9.51 -26.76 13.55
N CYS A 53 9.81 -26.41 12.30
CA CYS A 53 10.97 -26.96 11.59
C CYS A 53 12.31 -26.64 12.26
N ARG A 54 12.42 -25.50 12.95
CA ARG A 54 13.64 -25.16 13.71
C ARG A 54 13.79 -26.03 14.94
N ALA A 55 12.70 -26.34 15.64
CA ALA A 55 12.74 -27.25 16.79
C ALA A 55 13.24 -28.64 16.37
N MET A 56 12.88 -29.11 15.17
CA MET A 56 13.35 -30.37 14.59
C MET A 56 14.82 -30.35 14.11
N ARG A 57 15.48 -29.19 14.18
CA ARG A 57 16.86 -28.97 13.72
C ARG A 57 17.71 -28.32 14.82
N ASP A 58 17.46 -28.70 16.07
CA ASP A 58 18.20 -28.24 17.25
C ASP A 58 18.26 -26.70 17.38
N GLY A 59 17.21 -26.02 16.91
CA GLY A 59 17.12 -24.56 16.91
C GLY A 59 17.82 -23.86 15.73
N ASP A 60 18.44 -24.58 14.80
CA ASP A 60 19.08 -23.99 13.63
C ASP A 60 18.05 -23.31 12.72
N LYS A 61 18.17 -21.97 12.63
CA LYS A 61 17.28 -21.11 11.85
C LYS A 61 17.37 -21.38 10.34
N ALA A 62 18.57 -21.60 9.81
CA ALA A 62 18.79 -21.79 8.38
C ALA A 62 18.31 -23.18 7.96
N ALA A 63 18.72 -24.23 8.70
CA ALA A 63 18.30 -25.59 8.45
C ALA A 63 16.78 -25.76 8.58
N GLY A 64 16.17 -25.21 9.63
CA GLY A 64 14.72 -25.24 9.82
C GLY A 64 13.95 -24.46 8.76
N THR A 65 14.50 -23.32 8.28
CA THR A 65 13.89 -22.58 7.18
C THR A 65 13.94 -23.36 5.87
N LYS A 66 15.09 -23.99 5.56
CA LYS A 66 15.27 -24.85 4.40
C LYS A 66 14.28 -26.02 4.42
N MET A 67 14.18 -26.73 5.55
CA MET A 67 13.23 -27.83 5.73
C MET A 67 11.77 -27.42 5.47
N PHE A 68 11.34 -26.26 5.97
CA PHE A 68 10.00 -25.74 5.66
C PHE A 68 9.83 -25.43 4.15
N ASP A 69 10.82 -24.79 3.54
CA ASP A 69 10.75 -24.40 2.13
C ASP A 69 10.75 -25.66 1.23
N ASP A 70 11.49 -26.71 1.59
CA ASP A 70 11.50 -28.02 0.92
C ASP A 70 10.16 -28.75 1.07
N ALA A 71 9.59 -28.80 2.28
CA ALA A 71 8.28 -29.40 2.54
C ALA A 71 7.17 -28.69 1.75
N LYS A 72 7.19 -27.35 1.75
CA LYS A 72 6.24 -26.53 0.98
C LYS A 72 6.37 -26.74 -0.53
N ALA A 73 7.56 -27.09 -1.02
CA ALA A 73 7.79 -27.41 -2.43
C ALA A 73 7.43 -28.86 -2.80
N GLY A 74 7.05 -29.70 -1.84
CA GLY A 74 6.80 -31.13 -2.05
C GLY A 74 8.07 -31.96 -2.21
N ASN A 75 9.23 -31.42 -1.83
CA ASN A 75 10.54 -32.05 -2.02
C ASN A 75 11.01 -32.87 -0.82
N ALA A 76 10.22 -32.95 0.25
CA ALA A 76 10.59 -33.66 1.48
C ALA A 76 9.43 -34.56 1.93
N PRO A 77 9.72 -35.81 2.36
CA PRO A 77 8.72 -36.64 3.03
C PRO A 77 8.16 -35.91 4.24
N LEU A 78 6.83 -35.89 4.36
CA LEU A 78 6.13 -35.31 5.51
C LEU A 78 5.93 -36.35 6.63
N ASP A 79 6.33 -37.60 6.39
CA ASP A 79 6.11 -38.72 7.30
C ASP A 79 6.75 -38.44 8.67
N GLY A 80 5.92 -38.52 9.73
CA GLY A 80 6.32 -38.23 11.11
C GLY A 80 6.39 -36.74 11.47
N ILE A 81 6.05 -35.82 10.56
CA ILE A 81 6.17 -34.38 10.76
C ILE A 81 4.77 -33.74 10.75
N ALA A 82 4.36 -33.11 11.86
CA ALA A 82 3.08 -32.40 12.01
C ALA A 82 3.02 -31.05 11.25
N LEU A 83 3.59 -30.97 10.05
CA LEU A 83 3.58 -29.76 9.20
C LEU A 83 2.34 -29.64 8.32
N GLU A 84 1.70 -30.76 7.99
CA GLU A 84 0.58 -30.82 7.03
C GLU A 84 -0.55 -29.82 7.36
N PRO A 85 -1.04 -29.70 8.61
CA PRO A 85 -2.10 -28.73 8.93
C PRO A 85 -1.70 -27.28 8.65
N PHE A 86 -0.41 -26.94 8.83
CA PHE A 86 0.09 -25.60 8.52
C PHE A 86 0.12 -25.36 7.01
N LEU A 87 0.61 -26.33 6.23
CA LEU A 87 0.73 -26.21 4.78
C LEU A 87 -0.64 -26.05 4.12
N GLN A 88 -1.61 -26.91 4.48
CA GLN A 88 -2.99 -26.82 4.01
C GLN A 88 -3.61 -25.46 4.35
N SER A 89 -3.45 -24.98 5.59
CA SER A 89 -3.98 -23.68 6.01
C SER A 89 -3.33 -22.52 5.25
N ILE A 90 -2.01 -22.57 5.01
CA ILE A 90 -1.27 -21.57 4.23
C ILE A 90 -1.76 -21.51 2.78
N GLU A 91 -2.06 -22.67 2.20
CA GLU A 91 -2.60 -22.79 0.86
C GLU A 91 -4.01 -22.20 0.76
N ILE A 92 -4.91 -22.54 1.70
CA ILE A 92 -6.27 -21.99 1.78
C ILE A 92 -6.23 -20.45 1.81
N PHE A 93 -5.41 -19.86 2.68
CA PHE A 93 -5.25 -18.40 2.71
C PHE A 93 -4.60 -17.86 1.44
N GLY A 94 -3.69 -18.61 0.82
CA GLY A 94 -3.10 -18.27 -0.48
C GLY A 94 -4.15 -18.12 -1.59
N GLY A 95 -5.03 -19.12 -1.74
CA GLY A 95 -6.14 -19.09 -2.68
C GLY A 95 -7.10 -17.93 -2.41
N ARG A 96 -7.51 -17.75 -1.15
CA ARG A 96 -8.41 -16.64 -0.73
C ARG A 96 -7.80 -15.27 -0.99
N LEU A 97 -6.50 -15.07 -0.72
CA LEU A 97 -5.81 -13.82 -1.01
C LEU A 97 -5.73 -13.53 -2.51
N SER A 98 -5.52 -14.55 -3.35
CA SER A 98 -5.51 -14.41 -4.80
C SER A 98 -6.89 -13.97 -5.32
N ALA A 99 -7.96 -14.64 -4.85
CA ALA A 99 -9.33 -14.27 -5.18
C ALA A 99 -9.66 -12.84 -4.72
N GLN A 100 -9.26 -12.47 -3.50
CA GLN A 100 -9.48 -11.15 -2.94
C GLN A 100 -8.75 -10.05 -3.71
N ASN A 101 -7.53 -10.30 -4.18
CA ASN A 101 -6.81 -9.36 -5.04
C ASN A 101 -7.58 -9.11 -6.35
N LYS A 102 -8.08 -10.17 -7.00
CA LYS A 102 -8.89 -10.05 -8.22
C LYS A 102 -10.18 -9.27 -7.97
N HIS A 103 -10.84 -9.52 -6.85
CA HIS A 103 -12.05 -8.79 -6.47
C HIS A 103 -11.76 -7.29 -6.23
N LEU A 104 -10.73 -6.96 -5.46
CA LEU A 104 -10.30 -5.56 -5.28
C LEU A 104 -9.96 -4.86 -6.60
N GLU A 105 -9.30 -5.57 -7.54
CA GLU A 105 -9.05 -5.03 -8.88
C GLU A 105 -10.33 -4.74 -9.66
N LYS A 106 -11.35 -5.59 -9.54
CA LYS A 106 -12.67 -5.35 -10.16
C LYS A 106 -13.37 -4.13 -9.56
N LEU A 107 -13.30 -3.96 -8.24
CA LEU A 107 -13.89 -2.80 -7.58
C LEU A 107 -13.23 -1.49 -8.00
N VAL A 108 -11.88 -1.41 -7.94
CA VAL A 108 -11.19 -0.17 -8.30
C VAL A 108 -11.34 0.19 -9.78
N ARG A 109 -11.59 -0.79 -10.68
CA ARG A 109 -11.83 -0.53 -12.10
C ARG A 109 -13.09 0.29 -12.36
N GLN A 110 -14.05 0.26 -11.43
CA GLN A 110 -15.29 1.00 -11.53
C GLN A 110 -15.14 2.45 -11.06
N LEU A 111 -14.03 2.80 -10.38
CA LEU A 111 -13.77 4.16 -9.96
C LEU A 111 -13.21 5.01 -11.11
N PRO A 112 -13.62 6.29 -11.26
CA PRO A 112 -13.13 7.19 -12.31
C PRO A 112 -11.61 7.38 -12.30
N ILE A 113 -11.00 7.40 -11.10
CA ILE A 113 -9.55 7.52 -10.88
C ILE A 113 -8.75 6.38 -11.55
N HIS A 114 -9.40 5.26 -11.87
CA HIS A 114 -8.78 4.13 -12.55
C HIS A 114 -8.17 4.51 -13.89
N ALA A 115 -8.79 5.46 -14.63
CA ALA A 115 -8.28 5.93 -15.90
C ALA A 115 -6.89 6.55 -15.76
N TRP A 116 -6.70 7.42 -14.76
CA TRP A 116 -5.39 8.00 -14.46
C TRP A 116 -4.41 6.95 -13.93
N MET A 117 -4.84 6.06 -13.04
CA MET A 117 -3.96 5.02 -12.47
C MET A 117 -3.27 4.21 -13.56
N LYS A 118 -3.99 3.85 -14.64
CA LYS A 118 -3.42 3.13 -15.80
C LYS A 118 -2.29 3.88 -16.51
N THR A 119 -2.25 5.20 -16.44
CA THR A 119 -1.18 6.01 -17.05
C THR A 119 0.12 5.94 -16.24
N VAL A 120 0.06 5.55 -14.96
CA VAL A 120 1.21 5.48 -14.08
C VAL A 120 1.83 4.09 -14.11
N LYS A 121 2.87 3.91 -14.91
CA LYS A 121 3.61 2.64 -15.01
C LYS A 121 4.12 2.17 -13.63
N GLY A 122 3.73 0.96 -13.22
CA GLY A 122 4.06 0.38 -11.92
C GLY A 122 3.06 0.66 -10.80
N PHE A 123 1.97 1.37 -11.09
CA PHE A 123 0.80 1.52 -10.23
C PHE A 123 -0.29 0.54 -10.71
N GLY A 124 -0.67 -0.42 -9.87
CA GLY A 124 -1.67 -1.44 -10.22
C GLY A 124 -2.93 -1.35 -9.36
N GLY A 125 -4.00 -2.04 -9.78
CA GLY A 125 -5.32 -1.98 -9.14
C GLY A 125 -5.30 -2.37 -7.65
N VAL A 126 -4.61 -3.46 -7.27
CA VAL A 126 -4.47 -3.83 -5.84
C VAL A 126 -3.74 -2.74 -5.04
N SER A 127 -2.78 -2.03 -5.65
CA SER A 127 -2.07 -0.95 -4.97
C SER A 127 -2.95 0.29 -4.80
N LEU A 128 -3.82 0.58 -5.78
CA LEU A 128 -4.84 1.64 -5.64
C LEU A 128 -5.84 1.28 -4.54
N ALA A 129 -6.35 0.04 -4.53
CA ALA A 129 -7.20 -0.46 -3.46
C ALA A 129 -6.53 -0.34 -2.08
N ALA A 130 -5.23 -0.62 -2.01
CA ALA A 130 -4.44 -0.46 -0.79
C ALA A 130 -4.36 1.00 -0.32
N MET A 131 -4.18 1.95 -1.24
CA MET A 131 -4.19 3.38 -0.91
C MET A 131 -5.55 3.81 -0.38
N ILE A 132 -6.64 3.42 -1.07
CA ILE A 132 -8.01 3.73 -0.66
C ILE A 132 -8.29 3.12 0.73
N GLY A 133 -8.04 1.83 0.91
CA GLY A 133 -8.33 1.13 2.16
C GLY A 133 -7.53 1.66 3.38
N ASP A 134 -6.33 2.18 3.17
CA ASP A 134 -5.49 2.75 4.24
C ASP A 134 -5.74 4.25 4.49
N ALA A 135 -6.05 5.01 3.43
CA ALA A 135 -6.29 6.44 3.49
C ALA A 135 -7.72 6.76 3.95
N THR A 136 -8.70 5.94 3.61
CA THR A 136 -10.10 6.20 3.93
C THR A 136 -10.44 5.87 5.38
N THR A 137 -11.23 6.73 6.02
CA THR A 137 -11.94 6.43 7.27
C THR A 137 -13.43 6.43 7.00
N ILE A 138 -14.16 5.54 7.66
CA ILE A 138 -15.62 5.54 7.68
C ILE A 138 -15.99 5.88 9.13
N ASP A 139 -16.75 6.94 9.30
CA ASP A 139 -17.27 7.35 10.59
C ASP A 139 -18.28 6.31 11.10
N PRO A 140 -18.11 5.77 12.32
CA PRO A 140 -18.95 4.68 12.80
C PRO A 140 -20.37 5.13 13.18
N GLU A 141 -20.57 6.41 13.48
CA GLU A 141 -21.86 6.94 13.94
C GLU A 141 -22.71 7.42 12.75
N THR A 142 -22.07 8.16 11.83
CA THR A 142 -22.73 8.80 10.70
C THR A 142 -22.61 8.01 9.39
N GLY A 143 -21.70 7.04 9.32
CA GLY A 143 -21.35 6.36 8.07
C GLY A 143 -20.55 7.24 7.09
N ALA A 144 -20.22 8.49 7.45
CA ALA A 144 -19.56 9.42 6.58
C ALA A 144 -18.18 8.90 6.11
N ILE A 145 -17.92 9.01 4.81
CA ILE A 145 -16.67 8.55 4.21
C ILE A 145 -15.69 9.71 4.08
N LEU A 146 -14.58 9.61 4.80
CA LEU A 146 -13.43 10.50 4.68
C LEU A 146 -12.40 9.85 3.76
N ASP A 147 -12.55 10.04 2.45
CA ASP A 147 -11.68 9.47 1.41
C ASP A 147 -10.44 10.32 1.10
N ILE A 148 -9.70 9.97 0.05
CA ILE A 148 -8.51 10.71 -0.39
C ILE A 148 -8.80 12.18 -0.76
N GLY A 149 -9.95 12.48 -1.36
CA GLY A 149 -10.35 13.82 -1.80
C GLY A 149 -10.82 14.72 -0.66
N THR A 150 -11.31 14.13 0.43
CA THR A 150 -11.79 14.87 1.63
C THR A 150 -10.68 15.50 2.48
N TYR A 151 -9.42 15.07 2.32
CA TYR A 151 -8.32 15.65 3.09
C TYR A 151 -8.16 17.14 2.80
N LYS A 152 -8.07 17.98 3.84
CA LYS A 152 -7.86 19.44 3.70
C LYS A 152 -6.66 19.84 2.85
N SER A 153 -5.64 18.99 2.78
CA SER A 153 -4.45 19.20 1.96
C SER A 153 -3.70 17.90 1.74
N VAL A 154 -2.85 17.88 0.72
CA VAL A 154 -1.91 16.77 0.47
C VAL A 154 -1.04 16.46 1.69
N SER A 155 -0.69 17.47 2.49
CA SER A 155 0.11 17.29 3.71
C SER A 155 -0.65 16.50 4.78
N ALA A 156 -1.98 16.65 4.87
CA ALA A 156 -2.82 15.84 5.75
C ALA A 156 -2.86 14.37 5.29
N LEU A 157 -2.96 14.12 3.98
CA LEU A 157 -2.84 12.79 3.40
C LEU A 157 -1.45 12.17 3.65
N TRP A 158 -0.37 12.96 3.52
CA TRP A 158 0.98 12.49 3.86
C TRP A 158 1.09 12.09 5.33
N LYS A 159 0.49 12.86 6.26
CA LYS A 159 0.45 12.50 7.68
C LYS A 159 -0.32 11.20 7.91
N ARG A 160 -1.48 11.02 7.27
CA ARG A 160 -2.23 9.75 7.31
C ARG A 160 -1.38 8.56 6.89
N MET A 161 -0.62 8.72 5.79
CA MET A 161 0.18 7.65 5.19
C MET A 161 1.58 7.48 5.81
N GLY A 162 1.88 8.16 6.91
CA GLY A 162 3.14 8.00 7.63
C GLY A 162 4.35 8.72 7.01
N LEU A 163 4.11 9.69 6.12
CA LEU A 163 5.14 10.38 5.34
C LEU A 163 5.42 11.81 5.82
N ALA A 164 4.71 12.31 6.84
CA ALA A 164 4.89 13.67 7.33
C ALA A 164 6.29 13.89 7.94
N VAL A 165 6.66 15.16 8.02
CA VAL A 165 7.78 15.64 8.84
C VAL A 165 7.14 16.37 10.01
N ILE A 166 7.50 15.99 11.23
CA ILE A 166 6.98 16.53 12.49
C ILE A 166 8.21 17.00 13.28
N ASP A 167 8.26 18.28 13.62
CA ASP A 167 9.37 18.93 14.35
C ASP A 167 10.75 18.65 13.74
N GLY A 168 10.84 18.84 12.41
CA GLY A 168 12.06 18.56 11.63
C GLY A 168 12.41 17.07 11.48
N GLY A 169 11.73 16.18 12.21
CA GLY A 169 11.93 14.74 12.19
C GLY A 169 10.97 14.01 11.25
N ARG A 170 11.35 12.80 10.82
CA ARG A 170 10.40 11.92 10.11
C ARG A 170 9.31 11.43 11.08
N GLN A 171 8.08 11.31 10.59
CA GLN A 171 7.01 10.64 11.34
C GLN A 171 7.43 9.20 11.72
N ARG A 172 7.26 8.82 12.99
CA ARG A 172 7.72 7.53 13.53
C ARG A 172 6.91 7.13 14.77
N LYS A 173 7.13 5.89 15.23
CA LYS A 173 6.74 5.51 16.60
C LYS A 173 7.61 6.27 17.59
N VAL A 174 6.97 6.81 18.62
CA VAL A 174 7.60 7.47 19.77
C VAL A 174 6.98 6.87 21.04
N ALA A 175 7.74 6.88 22.13
CA ALA A 175 7.31 6.30 23.40
C ALA A 175 6.37 7.25 24.18
N ASP A 176 6.61 8.55 24.07
CA ASP A 176 5.78 9.57 24.68
C ASP A 176 4.37 9.58 24.07
N ALA A 177 3.34 9.61 24.92
CA ALA A 177 1.95 9.43 24.52
C ALA A 177 1.41 10.61 23.72
N GLU A 178 1.68 11.84 24.16
CA GLU A 178 1.21 13.06 23.48
C GLU A 178 1.89 13.20 22.12
N LEU A 179 3.21 13.02 22.07
CA LEU A 179 3.97 13.03 20.84
C LEU A 179 3.58 11.87 19.92
N ALA A 180 3.17 10.72 20.47
CA ALA A 180 2.65 9.59 19.68
C ALA A 180 1.32 9.95 19.00
N LEU A 181 0.43 10.68 19.70
CA LEU A 181 -0.81 11.21 19.13
C LEU A 181 -0.51 12.24 18.02
N ILE A 182 0.42 13.17 18.26
CA ILE A 182 0.85 14.16 17.26
C ILE A 182 1.42 13.45 16.02
N HIS A 183 2.28 12.45 16.23
CA HIS A 183 2.81 11.66 15.13
C HIS A 183 1.72 10.86 14.42
N GLY A 184 0.75 10.28 15.13
CA GLY A 184 -0.32 9.46 14.53
C GLY A 184 0.22 8.34 13.62
N TYR A 185 1.39 7.78 13.94
CA TYR A 185 2.15 6.95 13.01
C TYR A 185 1.59 5.53 12.93
N SER A 186 1.17 5.11 11.73
CA SER A 186 0.81 3.71 11.44
C SER A 186 1.92 3.02 10.62
N PRO A 187 2.62 2.01 11.16
CA PRO A 187 3.61 1.24 10.42
C PRO A 187 3.03 0.54 9.19
N SER A 188 1.78 0.09 9.27
CA SER A 188 1.09 -0.57 8.17
C SER A 188 0.88 0.41 7.01
N ARG A 189 0.30 1.59 7.25
CA ARG A 189 0.09 2.61 6.20
C ARG A 189 1.42 3.07 5.60
N ARG A 190 2.45 3.25 6.44
CA ARG A 190 3.80 3.61 5.98
C ARG A 190 4.39 2.54 5.06
N SER A 191 4.20 1.26 5.40
CA SER A 191 4.63 0.12 4.60
C SER A 191 3.91 0.08 3.25
N THR A 192 2.60 0.34 3.23
CA THR A 192 1.82 0.42 1.99
C THR A 192 2.36 1.51 1.06
N ALA A 193 2.58 2.73 1.57
CA ALA A 193 3.19 3.81 0.79
C ALA A 193 4.61 3.46 0.30
N TRP A 194 5.41 2.76 1.11
CA TRP A 194 6.74 2.29 0.71
C TRP A 194 6.69 1.27 -0.43
N ASN A 195 5.81 0.29 -0.32
CA ASN A 195 5.69 -0.78 -1.31
C ASN A 195 5.18 -0.27 -2.65
N LEU A 196 4.24 0.68 -2.64
CA LEU A 196 3.79 1.38 -3.84
C LEU A 196 4.93 2.17 -4.50
N ALA A 197 5.68 2.96 -3.72
CA ALA A 197 6.85 3.65 -4.24
C ALA A 197 7.87 2.67 -4.84
N ARG A 198 8.08 1.52 -4.20
CA ARG A 198 9.00 0.49 -4.69
C ARG A 198 8.52 -0.15 -5.99
N SER A 199 7.22 -0.38 -6.16
CA SER A 199 6.69 -0.96 -7.41
C SER A 199 6.86 0.00 -8.58
N ILE A 200 6.61 1.30 -8.37
CA ILE A 200 6.81 2.33 -9.39
C ILE A 200 8.28 2.42 -9.80
N ILE A 201 9.21 2.51 -8.85
CA ILE A 201 10.64 2.59 -9.17
C ILE A 201 11.12 1.36 -9.94
N LYS A 202 10.69 0.16 -9.54
CA LYS A 202 11.04 -1.06 -10.28
C LYS A 202 10.53 -1.05 -11.72
N ALA A 203 9.40 -0.39 -11.97
CA ALA A 203 8.79 -0.33 -13.29
C ALA A 203 9.32 0.84 -14.15
N GLN A 204 9.80 1.92 -13.52
CA GLN A 204 10.22 3.15 -14.18
C GLN A 204 11.73 3.39 -14.17
N ILE A 205 12.53 2.47 -13.63
CA ILE A 205 13.99 2.57 -13.66
C ILE A 205 14.57 1.26 -14.17
N ARG A 206 15.44 1.36 -15.17
CA ARG A 206 16.22 0.24 -15.72
C ARG A 206 17.70 0.54 -15.57
N ALA A 207 18.48 -0.51 -15.39
CA ALA A 207 19.92 -0.45 -15.60
C ALA A 207 20.22 -0.98 -17.00
N ASP A 208 21.18 -0.37 -17.67
CA ASP A 208 21.72 -0.91 -18.91
C ASP A 208 22.33 -2.29 -18.66
N LYS A 209 22.36 -3.11 -19.70
CA LYS A 209 22.93 -4.45 -19.65
C LYS A 209 24.13 -4.56 -20.58
N THR A 210 25.11 -5.36 -20.19
CA THR A 210 26.18 -5.81 -21.08
C THR A 210 25.63 -6.78 -22.13
N GLY A 211 26.46 -7.16 -23.12
CA GLY A 211 26.11 -8.18 -24.11
C GLY A 211 25.65 -9.52 -23.49
N ASP A 212 26.22 -9.87 -22.34
CA ASP A 212 25.90 -11.09 -21.57
C ASP A 212 24.66 -10.96 -20.68
N GLY A 213 23.98 -9.80 -20.71
CA GLY A 213 22.76 -9.55 -19.95
C GLY A 213 22.99 -9.13 -18.48
N GLU A 214 24.25 -8.96 -18.05
CA GLU A 214 24.60 -8.46 -16.72
C GLU A 214 24.29 -6.97 -16.60
N LYS A 215 23.87 -6.53 -15.40
CA LYS A 215 23.53 -5.12 -15.17
C LYS A 215 24.80 -4.29 -15.02
N ILE A 216 24.92 -3.25 -15.83
CA ILE A 216 25.98 -2.25 -15.69
C ILE A 216 25.70 -1.44 -14.42
N LYS A 217 26.68 -1.41 -13.51
CA LYS A 217 26.52 -0.75 -12.21
C LYS A 217 26.56 0.78 -12.40
N GLY A 218 25.47 1.45 -12.04
CA GLY A 218 25.38 2.91 -12.08
C GLY A 218 24.69 3.47 -13.33
N SER A 219 24.46 2.64 -14.36
CA SER A 219 23.75 3.02 -15.60
C SER A 219 22.23 3.07 -15.44
N ASN A 220 21.73 3.42 -14.26
CA ASN A 220 20.29 3.48 -14.05
C ASN A 220 19.71 4.70 -14.77
N HIS A 221 18.81 4.47 -15.72
CA HIS A 221 18.07 5.52 -16.42
C HIS A 221 16.56 5.38 -16.15
N ALA A 222 15.85 6.50 -16.27
CA ALA A 222 14.41 6.54 -16.07
C ALA A 222 13.65 6.16 -17.34
N LEU A 223 12.49 5.54 -17.16
CA LEU A 223 11.52 5.21 -18.21
C LEU A 223 10.21 5.98 -18.05
N GLY A 224 10.16 6.96 -17.14
CA GLY A 224 8.96 7.69 -16.80
C GLY A 224 9.18 8.72 -15.70
N PRO A 225 8.19 9.60 -15.48
CA PRO A 225 8.38 10.83 -14.71
C PRO A 225 8.70 10.59 -13.22
N TYR A 226 8.19 9.51 -12.61
CA TYR A 226 8.53 9.19 -11.22
C TYR A 226 9.93 8.59 -11.11
N GLY A 227 10.38 7.87 -12.14
CA GLY A 227 11.76 7.39 -12.25
C GLY A 227 12.76 8.55 -12.34
N GLU A 228 12.47 9.52 -13.21
CA GLU A 228 13.28 10.75 -13.40
C GLU A 228 13.38 11.53 -12.09
N PHE A 229 12.23 11.83 -11.48
CA PHE A 229 12.17 12.52 -10.20
C PHE A 229 12.98 11.78 -9.13
N TYR A 230 12.86 10.46 -9.04
CA TYR A 230 13.60 9.67 -8.06
C TYR A 230 15.11 9.69 -8.31
N ILE A 231 15.58 9.60 -9.55
CA ILE A 231 17.02 9.64 -9.87
C ILE A 231 17.60 11.00 -9.47
N ALA A 232 16.95 12.10 -9.88
CA ALA A 232 17.37 13.46 -9.53
C ALA A 232 17.36 13.69 -8.01
N GLU A 233 16.28 13.30 -7.34
CA GLU A 233 16.17 13.45 -5.89
C GLU A 233 17.16 12.55 -5.14
N LYS A 234 17.45 11.35 -5.64
CA LYS A 234 18.46 10.47 -5.06
C LYS A 234 19.85 11.08 -5.17
N ALA A 235 20.21 11.67 -6.31
CA ALA A 235 21.49 12.38 -6.47
C ALA A 235 21.59 13.56 -5.49
N ARG A 236 20.55 14.38 -5.38
CA ARG A 236 20.48 15.50 -4.42
C ARG A 236 20.63 15.03 -2.97
N GLN A 237 19.92 13.97 -2.59
CA GLN A 237 20.03 13.38 -1.26
C GLN A 237 21.39 12.74 -1.02
N MET A 238 22.06 12.27 -2.07
CA MET A 238 23.39 11.69 -1.99
C MET A 238 24.40 12.73 -1.52
N ALA A 239 24.43 13.89 -2.19
CA ALA A 239 25.27 15.02 -1.81
C ALA A 239 25.06 15.44 -0.34
N ILE A 240 23.80 15.57 0.10
CA ILE A 240 23.48 15.89 1.50
C ILE A 240 23.99 14.82 2.47
N CYS A 241 23.80 13.55 2.12
CA CYS A 241 24.18 12.44 2.99
C CYS A 241 25.69 12.23 3.05
N GLU A 242 26.44 12.63 2.02
CA GLU A 242 27.90 12.65 1.98
C GLU A 242 28.47 13.74 2.88
N VAL A 243 27.89 14.96 2.86
CA VAL A 243 28.24 16.02 3.82
C VAL A 243 28.03 15.53 5.26
N ILE A 244 26.89 14.90 5.54
CA ILE A 244 26.64 14.31 6.87
C ILE A 244 27.66 13.21 7.19
N ALA A 245 28.05 12.37 6.22
CA ALA A 245 29.00 11.28 6.45
C ALA A 245 30.40 11.78 6.82
N ALA A 246 30.79 12.97 6.33
CA ALA A 246 32.08 13.58 6.58
C ALA A 246 32.19 14.21 7.99
N ASP A 247 31.06 14.46 8.66
CA ASP A 247 31.00 15.08 9.98
C ASP A 247 30.59 14.03 11.05
N PRO A 248 31.52 13.56 11.90
CA PRO A 248 31.22 12.58 12.94
C PRO A 248 30.11 13.00 13.91
N ASP A 249 29.96 14.29 14.21
CA ASP A 249 28.96 14.78 15.14
C ASP A 249 27.57 14.83 14.50
N LEU A 250 27.48 15.13 13.20
CA LEU A 250 26.24 14.93 12.44
C LEU A 250 25.88 13.45 12.32
N VAL A 251 26.85 12.56 12.11
CA VAL A 251 26.59 11.11 12.05
C VAL A 251 25.99 10.59 13.36
N LYS A 252 26.52 11.03 14.52
CA LYS A 252 25.99 10.63 15.85
C LYS A 252 24.51 10.96 16.03
N LYS A 253 23.98 11.98 15.32
CA LYS A 253 22.53 12.30 15.32
C LYS A 253 21.67 11.23 14.61
N TYR A 254 22.25 10.47 13.69
CA TYR A 254 21.53 9.49 12.87
C TYR A 254 21.75 8.03 13.29
N THR A 255 22.93 7.70 13.82
CA THR A 255 23.26 6.34 14.26
C THR A 255 23.97 6.37 15.60
N ARG A 256 23.71 5.37 16.46
CA ARG A 256 24.43 5.20 17.75
C ARG A 256 25.94 5.01 17.56
N THR A 257 26.37 4.57 16.37
CA THR A 257 27.77 4.39 16.00
C THR A 257 28.02 4.83 14.57
N ALA A 258 29.10 5.59 14.34
CA ALA A 258 29.43 6.12 13.01
C ALA A 258 29.63 5.02 11.96
N LYS A 259 30.18 3.87 12.36
CA LYS A 259 30.37 2.68 11.51
C LYS A 259 29.07 2.14 10.87
N LYS A 260 27.89 2.52 11.36
CA LYS A 260 26.59 2.06 10.83
C LYS A 260 25.94 3.04 9.85
N TYR A 261 26.49 4.24 9.68
CA TYR A 261 25.91 5.23 8.79
C TYR A 261 26.24 4.88 7.34
N SER A 262 25.21 4.76 6.50
CA SER A 262 25.36 4.55 5.06
C SER A 262 24.69 5.69 4.32
N ALA A 263 25.50 6.59 3.79
CA ALA A 263 25.02 7.71 3.00
C ALA A 263 24.09 7.23 1.87
N LYS A 264 24.52 6.17 1.15
CA LYS A 264 23.73 5.55 0.07
C LYS A 264 22.38 5.02 0.53
N ALA A 265 22.32 4.34 1.67
CA ALA A 265 21.06 3.81 2.20
C ALA A 265 20.13 4.95 2.66
N HIS A 266 20.66 5.97 3.33
CA HIS A 266 19.90 7.14 3.76
C HIS A 266 19.37 7.94 2.56
N ALA A 267 20.20 8.21 1.57
CA ALA A 267 19.80 8.93 0.35
C ALA A 267 18.70 8.17 -0.40
N ASN A 268 18.86 6.86 -0.57
CA ASN A 268 17.85 5.99 -1.16
C ASN A 268 16.50 6.07 -0.41
N ASN A 269 16.53 5.93 0.93
CA ASN A 269 15.32 5.97 1.75
C ASN A 269 14.62 7.34 1.74
N ARG A 270 15.41 8.42 1.71
CA ARG A 270 14.88 9.79 1.59
C ARG A 270 14.26 10.00 0.21
N ALA A 271 14.97 9.68 -0.87
CA ALA A 271 14.45 9.81 -2.23
C ALA A 271 13.17 8.98 -2.45
N MET A 272 13.13 7.73 -1.95
CA MET A 272 11.92 6.90 -1.93
C MET A 272 10.74 7.60 -1.24
N ARG A 273 10.98 8.26 -0.10
CA ARG A 273 9.93 9.00 0.63
C ARG A 273 9.45 10.21 -0.17
N HIS A 274 10.36 10.97 -0.78
CA HIS A 274 10.01 12.12 -1.59
C HIS A 274 9.22 11.71 -2.84
N MET A 275 9.60 10.63 -3.51
CA MET A 275 8.84 10.11 -4.63
C MET A 275 7.45 9.62 -4.19
N ALA A 276 7.35 8.88 -3.07
CA ALA A 276 6.06 8.47 -2.52
C ALA A 276 5.14 9.68 -2.23
N LYS A 277 5.71 10.77 -1.70
CA LYS A 277 4.98 12.03 -1.49
C LYS A 277 4.49 12.63 -2.82
N ARG A 278 5.34 12.63 -3.85
CA ARG A 278 4.97 13.13 -5.18
C ARG A 278 3.81 12.34 -5.78
N LEU A 279 3.88 11.01 -5.74
CA LEU A 279 2.79 10.15 -6.19
C LEU A 279 1.49 10.42 -5.42
N LEU A 280 1.54 10.52 -4.09
CA LEU A 280 0.33 10.82 -3.29
C LEU A 280 -0.22 12.21 -3.57
N ARG A 281 0.63 13.18 -3.93
CA ARG A 281 0.17 14.49 -4.40
C ARG A 281 -0.61 14.35 -5.69
N ASP A 282 -0.05 13.64 -6.67
CA ASP A 282 -0.68 13.49 -7.98
C ASP A 282 -1.99 12.69 -7.86
N LEU A 283 -1.99 11.62 -7.03
CA LEU A 283 -3.21 10.88 -6.67
C LEU A 283 -4.26 11.78 -6.00
N TYR A 284 -3.87 12.60 -5.03
CA TYR A 284 -4.78 13.52 -4.35
C TYR A 284 -5.39 14.55 -5.32
N LEU A 285 -4.57 15.16 -6.16
CA LEU A 285 -5.02 16.16 -7.14
C LEU A 285 -5.97 15.53 -8.15
N GLU A 286 -5.62 14.37 -8.68
CA GLU A 286 -6.44 13.72 -9.68
C GLU A 286 -7.72 13.11 -9.09
N TRP A 287 -7.68 12.65 -7.83
CA TRP A 287 -8.89 12.21 -7.12
C TRP A 287 -9.91 13.34 -7.05
N ARG A 288 -9.50 14.54 -6.61
CA ARG A 288 -10.40 15.70 -6.55
C ARG A 288 -10.85 16.15 -7.93
N ARG A 289 -9.96 16.12 -8.92
CA ARG A 289 -10.29 16.50 -10.30
C ARG A 289 -11.32 15.55 -10.92
N VAL A 290 -11.26 14.24 -10.67
CA VAL A 290 -12.31 13.31 -11.14
C VAL A 290 -13.61 13.49 -10.35
N SER A 291 -13.57 13.71 -9.03
CA SER A 291 -14.78 13.94 -8.22
C SER A 291 -15.56 15.18 -8.69
N LEU A 292 -14.88 16.30 -8.89
CA LEU A 292 -15.52 17.55 -9.34
C LEU A 292 -16.19 17.41 -10.72
N ARG A 293 -15.53 16.75 -11.68
CA ARG A 293 -16.12 16.51 -13.01
C ARG A 293 -17.41 15.69 -12.95
N HIS A 294 -17.52 14.78 -11.99
CA HIS A 294 -18.73 13.98 -11.81
C HIS A 294 -19.88 14.82 -11.26
N GLU A 295 -19.61 15.73 -10.31
CA GLU A 295 -20.60 16.67 -9.76
C GLU A 295 -21.11 17.66 -10.83
N GLU A 296 -20.22 18.17 -11.68
CA GLU A 296 -20.58 19.05 -12.80
C GLU A 296 -21.49 18.34 -13.83
N HIS A 297 -21.13 17.12 -14.24
CA HIS A 297 -21.95 16.33 -15.17
C HIS A 297 -23.32 15.97 -14.58
N ALA A 298 -23.37 15.64 -13.29
CA ALA A 298 -24.61 15.38 -12.57
C ALA A 298 -25.53 16.62 -12.59
N THR A 299 -24.97 17.79 -12.30
CA THR A 299 -25.71 19.06 -12.28
C THR A 299 -26.27 19.42 -13.65
N GLN A 300 -25.48 19.22 -14.72
CA GLN A 300 -25.93 19.46 -16.10
C GLN A 300 -27.09 18.54 -16.54
N LEU A 301 -27.05 17.26 -16.15
CA LEU A 301 -28.13 16.31 -16.46
C LEU A 301 -29.43 16.62 -15.73
N VAL A 302 -29.37 17.14 -14.50
CA VAL A 302 -30.55 17.60 -13.75
C VAL A 302 -31.15 18.85 -14.39
N SER A 303 -30.31 19.82 -14.77
CA SER A 303 -30.77 21.03 -15.49
C SER A 303 -31.45 20.68 -16.81
N ALA A 304 -30.87 19.78 -17.60
CA ALA A 304 -31.43 19.38 -18.91
C ALA A 304 -32.76 18.62 -18.81
N ARG A 305 -33.07 17.99 -17.66
CA ARG A 305 -34.36 17.32 -17.41
C ARG A 305 -35.44 18.27 -16.88
N GLY A 306 -35.04 19.37 -16.24
CA GLY A 306 -35.96 20.43 -15.79
C GLY A 306 -36.62 21.16 -16.96
N ASP A 307 -35.91 21.31 -18.07
CA ASP A 307 -36.39 22.04 -19.25
C ASP A 307 -37.38 21.24 -20.12
N THR A 308 -37.53 19.92 -19.90
CA THR A 308 -38.44 19.07 -20.69
C THR A 308 -39.86 18.95 -20.12
N ASN A 309 -40.17 19.57 -18.96
CA ASN A 309 -41.49 19.51 -18.33
C ASN A 309 -42.39 20.74 -18.58
N HIS A 310 -42.04 21.59 -19.55
CA HIS A 310 -42.82 22.76 -19.97
C HIS A 310 -43.18 22.76 -21.46
N ALA A 311 -43.51 21.59 -22.02
CA ALA A 311 -44.08 21.45 -23.36
C ALA A 311 -45.36 20.61 -23.32
#